data_AF-A0A2A7MMC7-F1
#
_entry.id   AF-A0A2A7MMC7-F1
#
_cell.length_a   1.000
_cell.length_b   1.000
_cell.length_c   1.000
_cell.angle_alpha   90.00
_cell.angle_beta   90.00
_cell.angle_gamma   90.00
#
_symmetry.space_group_name_H-M   'P 1'
#
loop_
_entity.id
_entity.type
_entity.pdbx_description
1 polymer ?
#
loop_
_entity_poly.entity_id
_entity_poly.type
_entity_poly.pdbx_seq_one_letter_code
_entity_poly.pdbx_strand_id
1 'polypeptide(L)'
;MVNVETRADMADLMRTTGVTFVFVPIITRGDDGTWTARYPGAEWEVTGPDETTVRDRLGFQQRQRMSADADTDWQLTAVRKHLAEGPITGVYELDAETSARVHNPPSVDALQAALAEIDRQRSQ
;
A
#
# COMPACT_ATOMS: atom_id res chain seq x y z
N MET A 1 22.36 4.70 1.11
CA MET A 1 20.91 4.95 1.16
C MET A 1 20.37 4.55 -0.21
N VAL A 2 19.43 3.60 -0.27
CA VAL A 2 18.85 3.19 -1.56
C VAL A 2 17.99 4.36 -2.05
N ASN A 3 18.34 4.95 -3.20
CA ASN A 3 17.56 6.01 -3.80
C ASN A 3 16.61 5.36 -4.82
N VAL A 4 15.32 5.32 -4.51
CA VAL A 4 14.29 4.80 -5.43
C VAL A 4 13.64 6.01 -6.09
N GLU A 5 13.98 6.28 -7.36
CA GLU A 5 13.48 7.45 -8.10
C GLU A 5 12.51 7.07 -9.22
N THR A 6 12.52 5.81 -9.61
CA THR A 6 11.71 5.29 -10.70
C THR A 6 11.07 3.96 -10.34
N ARG A 7 10.06 3.54 -11.11
CA ARG A 7 9.50 2.20 -11.02
C ARG A 7 10.52 1.11 -11.33
N ALA A 8 11.50 1.39 -12.18
CA ALA A 8 12.58 0.47 -12.48
C ALA A 8 13.47 0.25 -11.25
N ASP A 9 13.82 1.32 -10.52
CA ASP A 9 14.59 1.21 -9.27
C ASP A 9 13.82 0.44 -8.21
N MET A 10 12.50 0.65 -8.11
CA MET A 10 11.65 -0.09 -7.18
C MET A 10 11.63 -1.58 -7.53
N ALA A 11 11.51 -1.92 -8.82
CA ALA A 11 11.55 -3.31 -9.29
C ALA A 11 12.93 -3.94 -9.05
N ASP A 12 14.01 -3.19 -9.27
CA ASP A 12 15.37 -3.65 -9.01
C ASP A 12 15.62 -3.88 -7.52
N LEU A 13 15.12 -2.98 -6.66
CA LEU A 13 15.14 -3.15 -5.22
C LEU A 13 14.42 -4.43 -4.81
N MET A 14 13.18 -4.63 -5.25
CA MET A 14 12.41 -5.86 -4.95
C MET A 14 13.16 -7.12 -5.39
N ARG A 15 13.77 -7.09 -6.56
CA ARG A 15 14.56 -8.21 -7.10
C ARG A 15 15.82 -8.48 -6.29
N THR A 16 16.52 -7.44 -5.84
CA THR A 16 17.82 -7.56 -5.15
C THR A 16 17.67 -7.94 -3.67
N THR A 17 16.63 -7.46 -2.99
CA THR A 17 16.35 -7.79 -1.59
C THR A 17 15.46 -9.01 -1.44
N GLY A 18 14.81 -9.45 -2.52
CA GLY A 18 13.84 -10.53 -2.48
C GLY A 18 12.53 -10.16 -1.78
N VAL A 19 12.25 -8.87 -1.63
CA VAL A 19 11.02 -8.36 -1.02
C VAL A 19 9.99 -7.97 -2.07
N THR A 20 8.72 -8.10 -1.74
CA THR A 20 7.59 -7.58 -2.50
C THR A 20 6.89 -6.52 -1.67
N PHE A 21 6.78 -5.29 -2.17
CA PHE A 21 5.99 -4.25 -1.52
C PHE A 21 4.49 -4.47 -1.76
N VAL A 22 3.72 -4.47 -0.69
CA VAL A 22 2.26 -4.47 -0.72
C VAL A 22 1.74 -3.15 -0.15
N PHE A 23 0.80 -2.55 -0.88
CA PHE A 23 0.19 -1.27 -0.52
C PHE A 23 -1.26 -1.48 -0.14
N VAL A 24 -1.61 -1.13 1.09
CA VAL A 24 -2.95 -1.26 1.65
C VAL A 24 -3.51 0.15 1.87
N PRO A 25 -4.77 0.43 1.44
CA PRO A 25 -5.44 1.67 1.77
C PRO A 25 -5.48 1.91 3.28
N ILE A 26 -5.16 3.14 3.68
CA ILE A 26 -5.38 3.63 5.04
C ILE A 26 -6.82 4.15 5.07
N ILE A 27 -7.66 3.54 5.90
CA ILE A 27 -9.05 3.91 6.05
C ILE A 27 -9.30 4.27 7.50
N THR A 28 -9.82 5.47 7.72
CA THR A 28 -10.06 6.02 9.05
C THR A 28 -11.48 6.56 9.15
N ARG A 29 -12.05 6.46 10.35
CA ARG A 29 -13.32 7.11 10.69
C ARG A 29 -13.02 8.36 11.51
N GLY A 30 -13.47 9.50 11.02
CA GLY A 30 -13.42 10.77 11.75
C GLY A 30 -14.45 10.83 12.88
N ASP A 31 -14.25 11.78 13.81
CA ASP A 31 -15.12 11.99 14.97
C ASP A 31 -16.54 12.45 14.57
N ASP A 32 -16.68 13.06 13.40
CA ASP A 32 -17.94 13.47 12.79
C ASP A 32 -18.71 12.29 12.15
N GLY A 33 -18.13 11.09 12.17
CA GLY A 33 -18.68 9.88 11.56
C GLY A 33 -18.36 9.73 10.08
N THR A 34 -17.67 10.69 9.47
CA THR A 34 -17.21 10.61 8.08
C THR A 34 -16.05 9.63 7.97
N TRP A 35 -16.07 8.78 6.94
CA TRP A 35 -14.97 7.91 6.60
C TRP A 35 -14.07 8.57 5.58
N THR A 36 -12.77 8.35 5.71
CA THR A 36 -11.74 8.78 4.76
C THR A 36 -10.90 7.58 4.35
N ALA A 37 -10.54 7.50 3.06
CA ALA A 37 -9.61 6.50 2.55
C ALA A 37 -8.53 7.14 1.68
N ARG A 38 -7.29 6.68 1.84
CA ARG A 38 -6.13 7.12 1.04
C ARG A 38 -5.10 6.02 0.88
N TYR A 39 -4.32 6.07 -0.19
CA TYR A 39 -3.10 5.28 -0.28
C TYR A 39 -1.95 5.94 0.51
N PRO A 40 -0.98 5.17 1.05
CA PRO A 40 0.05 5.69 1.97
C PRO A 40 0.92 6.80 1.39
N GLY A 41 1.16 6.82 0.08
CA GLY A 41 1.93 7.85 -0.62
C GLY A 41 1.09 8.77 -1.51
N ALA A 42 -0.24 8.69 -1.45
CA ALA A 42 -1.11 9.56 -2.26
C ALA A 42 -1.28 10.92 -1.58
N GLU A 43 -1.24 12.00 -2.38
CA GLU A 43 -1.60 13.36 -1.95
C GLU A 43 -3.12 13.62 -2.01
N TRP A 44 -3.89 12.62 -2.43
CA TRP A 44 -5.33 12.67 -2.56
C TRP A 44 -5.97 11.60 -1.69
N GLU A 45 -7.19 11.89 -1.27
CA GLU A 45 -8.03 11.01 -0.47
C GLU A 45 -9.49 11.11 -0.93
N VAL A 46 -10.28 10.11 -0.54
CA VAL A 46 -11.73 10.12 -0.74
C VAL A 46 -12.42 10.10 0.60
N THR A 47 -13.59 10.73 0.67
CA THR A 47 -14.46 10.71 1.85
C THR A 47 -15.80 10.06 1.53
N GLY A 48 -16.52 9.60 2.56
CA GLY A 48 -17.79 8.92 2.41
C GLY A 48 -18.49 8.62 3.74
N PRO A 49 -19.75 8.15 3.69
CA PRO A 49 -20.55 7.89 4.89
C PRO A 49 -20.18 6.58 5.60
N ASP A 50 -19.50 5.65 4.93
CA ASP A 50 -19.14 4.34 5.45
C ASP A 50 -17.86 3.79 4.79
N GLU A 51 -17.27 2.77 5.42
CA GLU A 51 -16.02 2.12 5.01
C GLU A 51 -16.09 1.53 3.58
N THR A 52 -17.21 0.91 3.22
CA THR A 52 -17.40 0.29 1.90
C THR A 52 -17.43 1.36 0.82
N THR A 53 -18.19 2.44 1.05
CA THR A 53 -18.30 3.55 0.11
C THR A 53 -16.94 4.20 -0.15
N VAL A 54 -16.11 4.41 0.87
CA VAL A 54 -14.78 4.99 0.65
C VAL A 54 -13.82 4.04 -0.04
N ARG A 55 -13.91 2.72 0.20
CA ARG A 55 -13.13 1.73 -0.57
C ARG A 55 -13.45 1.76 -2.05
N ASP A 56 -14.74 1.76 -2.39
CA ASP A 56 -15.19 1.76 -3.78
C ASP A 56 -14.79 3.06 -4.49
N ARG A 57 -14.96 4.21 -3.81
CA ARG A 57 -14.52 5.51 -4.32
C ARG A 57 -13.02 5.57 -4.54
N LEU A 58 -12.23 5.03 -3.60
CA LEU A 58 -10.77 5.00 -3.72
C LEU A 58 -10.32 4.20 -4.94
N GLY A 59 -10.88 3.00 -5.13
CA GLY A 59 -10.58 2.15 -6.28
C GLY A 59 -11.01 2.80 -7.60
N PHE A 60 -12.14 3.52 -7.61
CA PHE A 60 -12.58 4.28 -8.78
C PHE A 60 -11.61 5.43 -9.10
N GLN A 61 -11.23 6.23 -8.11
CA GLN A 61 -10.30 7.33 -8.30
C GLN A 61 -8.92 6.84 -8.76
N GLN A 62 -8.44 5.71 -8.23
CA GLN A 62 -7.21 5.09 -8.71
C GLN A 62 -7.29 4.74 -10.20
N ARG A 63 -8.38 4.08 -10.63
CA ARG A 63 -8.57 3.73 -12.05
C ARG A 63 -8.62 4.97 -12.94
N GLN A 64 -9.30 6.02 -12.52
CA GLN A 64 -9.35 7.29 -13.26
C GLN A 64 -7.96 7.90 -13.43
N ARG A 65 -7.15 7.92 -12.36
CA ARG A 65 -5.79 8.45 -12.40
C ARG A 65 -4.86 7.62 -13.27
N MET A 66 -4.95 6.29 -13.19
CA MET A 66 -4.21 5.37 -14.06
C MET A 66 -4.54 5.57 -15.54
N SER A 67 -5.79 5.89 -15.89
CA SER A 67 -6.19 6.15 -17.27
C SER A 67 -5.80 7.54 -17.79
N ALA A 68 -5.44 8.47 -16.90
CA ALA A 68 -5.13 9.85 -17.26
C ALA A 68 -3.61 10.13 -17.39
N ASP A 69 -2.75 9.09 -17.36
CA ASP A 69 -1.29 9.20 -17.20
C ASP A 69 -0.87 10.07 -16.00
N ALA A 70 -1.80 10.34 -15.07
CA ALA A 70 -1.61 11.19 -13.92
C ALA A 70 -1.31 10.33 -12.70
N ASP A 71 -0.12 10.49 -12.14
CA ASP A 71 0.26 10.02 -10.81
C ASP A 71 0.09 8.53 -10.54
N THR A 72 0.91 7.75 -11.22
CA THR A 72 1.35 6.44 -10.72
C THR A 72 2.47 6.54 -9.67
N ASP A 73 2.80 7.76 -9.22
CA ASP A 73 3.91 8.10 -8.32
C ASP A 73 3.60 7.78 -6.84
N TRP A 74 2.32 7.65 -6.45
CA TRP A 74 1.99 7.43 -5.05
C TRP A 74 2.64 6.16 -4.47
N GLN A 75 2.84 5.10 -5.27
CA GLN A 75 3.55 3.89 -4.84
C GLN A 75 5.03 4.15 -4.62
N LEU A 76 5.67 4.90 -5.53
CA LEU A 76 7.07 5.29 -5.42
C LEU A 76 7.28 6.20 -4.22
N THR A 77 6.42 7.20 -4.04
CA THR A 77 6.40 8.08 -2.87
C THR A 77 6.22 7.28 -1.58
N ALA A 78 5.34 6.28 -1.55
CA ALA A 78 5.16 5.41 -0.39
C ALA A 78 6.42 4.60 -0.07
N VAL A 79 7.07 4.00 -1.06
CA VAL A 79 8.33 3.26 -0.87
C VAL A 79 9.46 4.18 -0.41
N ARG A 80 9.59 5.37 -1.01
CA ARG A 80 10.61 6.35 -0.61
C ARG A 80 10.46 6.74 0.86
N LYS A 81 9.24 7.05 1.29
CA LYS A 81 8.93 7.35 2.70
C LYS A 81 9.23 6.15 3.60
N HIS A 82 8.82 4.94 3.21
CA HIS A 82 9.09 3.71 3.96
C HIS A 82 10.59 3.47 4.17
N LEU A 83 11.41 3.68 3.14
CA LEU A 83 12.86 3.48 3.23
C LEU A 83 13.57 4.60 4.01
N ALA A 84 13.06 5.83 3.96
CA ALA A 84 13.66 6.99 4.62
C ALA A 84 13.28 7.09 6.10
N GLU A 85 12.02 6.82 6.43
CA GLU A 85 11.44 7.03 7.76
C GLU A 85 11.30 5.71 8.54
N GLY A 86 11.49 4.57 7.87
CA GLY A 86 11.19 3.24 8.39
C GLY A 86 9.75 2.83 8.10
N PRO A 87 9.28 1.71 8.70
CA PRO A 87 7.99 1.14 8.37
C PRO A 87 6.81 2.10 8.57
N ILE A 88 6.13 2.45 7.47
CA ILE A 88 4.93 3.30 7.49
C ILE A 88 3.63 2.49 7.35
N THR A 89 2.53 3.02 7.92
CA THR A 89 1.20 2.42 7.81
C THR A 89 0.79 2.25 6.35
N GLY A 90 0.19 1.09 6.03
CA GLY A 90 -0.27 0.80 4.68
C GLY A 90 0.82 0.36 3.70
N VAL A 91 2.09 0.29 4.13
CA VAL A 91 3.18 -0.29 3.33
C VAL A 91 3.78 -1.48 4.05
N TYR A 92 3.82 -2.61 3.36
CA TYR A 92 4.28 -3.89 3.89
C TYR A 92 5.33 -4.49 2.96
N GLU A 93 6.36 -5.05 3.56
CA GLU A 93 7.39 -5.82 2.86
C GLU A 93 7.09 -7.29 3.09
N LEU A 94 6.82 -8.03 2.01
CA LEU A 94 6.69 -9.48 2.05
C LEU A 94 7.96 -10.11 1.52
N ASP A 95 8.55 -11.07 2.23
CA ASP A 95 9.61 -11.90 1.68
C ASP A 95 9.10 -12.77 0.51
N ALA A 96 10.03 -13.34 -0.26
CA ALA A 96 9.70 -14.15 -1.43
C ALA A 96 8.77 -15.35 -1.11
N GLU A 97 8.92 -16.01 0.04
CA GLU A 97 8.09 -17.15 0.44
C GLU A 97 6.67 -16.68 0.76
N THR A 98 6.53 -15.63 1.58
CA THR A 98 5.24 -15.05 1.93
C THR A 98 4.54 -14.49 0.68
N SER A 99 5.27 -13.80 -0.19
CA SER A 99 4.75 -13.29 -1.46
C SER A 99 4.24 -14.41 -2.36
N ALA A 100 4.98 -15.53 -2.46
CA ALA A 100 4.56 -16.69 -3.25
C ALA A 100 3.26 -17.32 -2.70
N ARG A 101 3.12 -17.42 -1.37
CA ARG A 101 1.89 -17.94 -0.73
C ARG A 101 0.67 -17.06 -0.98
N VAL A 102 0.87 -15.74 -1.04
CA VAL A 102 -0.20 -14.78 -1.29
C VAL A 102 -0.63 -14.78 -2.75
N HIS A 103 0.30 -14.93 -3.69
CA HIS A 103 0.02 -14.76 -5.12
C HIS A 103 -0.21 -16.08 -5.89
N ASN A 104 0.19 -17.24 -5.34
CA ASN A 104 0.13 -18.51 -6.06
C ASN A 104 -0.36 -19.69 -5.20
N PRO A 105 -1.67 -19.99 -5.23
CA PRO A 105 -2.74 -19.23 -5.87
C PRO A 105 -3.05 -17.92 -5.14
N PRO A 106 -3.66 -16.91 -5.80
CA PRO A 106 -4.08 -15.68 -5.14
C PRO A 106 -4.98 -15.97 -3.93
N SER A 107 -4.55 -15.57 -2.73
CA SER A 107 -5.26 -15.84 -1.48
C SER A 107 -5.37 -14.58 -0.64
N VAL A 108 -6.60 -14.08 -0.52
CA VAL A 108 -6.91 -12.91 0.32
C VAL A 108 -6.69 -13.24 1.79
N ASP A 109 -7.06 -14.44 2.24
CA ASP A 109 -6.85 -14.87 3.63
C ASP A 109 -5.35 -14.96 3.97
N ALA A 110 -4.53 -15.49 3.06
CA ALA A 110 -3.08 -15.55 3.25
C ALA A 110 -2.47 -14.14 3.32
N LEU A 111 -2.96 -13.22 2.48
CA LEU A 111 -2.54 -11.83 2.54
C LEU A 111 -2.91 -11.19 3.89
N GLN A 112 -4.17 -11.31 4.32
CA GLN A 112 -4.61 -10.74 5.60
C GLN A 112 -3.82 -11.30 6.78
N ALA A 113 -3.54 -12.60 6.79
CA ALA A 113 -2.73 -13.23 7.83
C ALA A 113 -1.29 -12.69 7.84
N ALA A 114 -0.66 -12.54 6.67
CA ALA A 114 0.70 -11.99 6.56
C ALA A 114 0.78 -10.53 7.03
N LEU A 115 -0.18 -9.69 6.63
CA LEU A 115 -0.25 -8.30 7.06
C LEU A 115 -0.44 -8.18 8.58
N ALA A 116 -1.35 -8.98 9.16
CA ALA A 116 -1.61 -8.99 10.59
C ALA A 116 -0.40 -9.47 11.41
N GLU A 117 0.40 -10.40 10.87
CA GLU A 117 1.66 -10.81 11.48
C GLU A 117 2.66 -9.65 11.53
N ILE A 118 2.85 -8.97 10.41
CA ILE A 118 3.78 -7.82 10.31
C ILE A 118 3.36 -6.70 11.26
N ASP A 119 2.06 -6.38 11.34
CA ASP A 119 1.57 -5.34 12.26
C ASP A 119 1.78 -5.72 13.73
N ARG A 120 1.68 -7.02 14.07
CA ARG A 120 1.99 -7.52 15.42
C ARG A 120 3.47 -7.41 15.76
N GLN A 121 4.36 -7.61 14.78
CA GLN A 121 5.80 -7.47 14.97
C GLN A 121 6.20 -6.01 15.16
N ARG A 122 5.54 -5.07 14.46
CA ARG A 122 5.78 -3.62 14.57
C ARG A 122 5.28 -3.01 15.89
N SER A 123 4.35 -3.69 16.56
CA SER A 123 3.73 -3.22 17.81
C SER A 123 4.43 -3.74 19.07
N GLN A 124 5.48 -4.56 18.92
CA GLN A 124 6.31 -5.11 20.00
C GLN A 124 7.60 -4.29 20.15
#